data_AF-A0A3B1AQ49-F1
#
_entry.id   AF-A0A3B1AQ49-F1
#
_cell.length_a   1.000
_cell.length_b   1.000
_cell.length_c   1.000
_cell.angle_alpha   90.00
_cell.angle_beta   90.00
_cell.angle_gamma   90.00
#
_symmetry.space_group_name_H-M   'P 1'
#
loop_
_entity.id
_entity.type
_entity.pdbx_description
1 polymer ?
#
loop_
_entity_poly.entity_id
_entity_poly.type
_entity_poly.pdbx_seq_one_letter_code
_entity_poly.pdbx_strand_id
1 'polypeptide(L)' 'MKAEIHLLNGKIKKIVLKDKGRDLDAAKRKEFEGFVNFYATDIVEKWVDYFVKKKHITPKHITQRVRNVRTIG' A
#
# COMPACT_ATOMS: atom_id res chain seq x y z
N MET A 1 13.59 4.95 -7.77
CA MET A 1 12.79 4.85 -6.54
C MET A 1 12.26 3.43 -6.39
N LYS A 2 12.38 2.84 -5.19
CA LYS A 2 11.86 1.49 -4.87
C LYS A 2 11.00 1.59 -3.61
N ALA A 3 9.78 1.04 -3.67
CA ALA A 3 8.96 0.85 -2.49
C ALA A 3 9.08 -0.61 -2.01
N GLU A 4 9.32 -0.80 -0.72
CA GLU A 4 9.33 -2.10 -0.06
C GLU A 4 8.20 -2.13 0.97
N ILE A 5 7.30 -3.10 0.85
CA ILE A 5 6.21 -3.31 1.80
C ILE A 5 6.59 -4.53 2.63
N HIS A 6 6.78 -4.33 3.93
CA HIS A 6 7.13 -5.39 4.87
C HIS A 6 5.85 -5.87 5.53
N LEU A 7 5.60 -7.17 5.40
CA LEU A 7 4.39 -7.84 5.85
C LEU A 7 4.74 -8.83 6.96
N LEU A 8 3.89 -8.91 7.99
CA LEU A 8 3.98 -9.93 9.02
C LEU A 8 2.57 -10.43 9.34
N ASN A 9 2.37 -11.74 9.25
CA ASN A 9 1.09 -12.41 9.55
C ASN A 9 -0.10 -11.78 8.80
N GLY A 10 0.08 -11.47 7.52
CA GLY A 10 -0.95 -10.85 6.68
C GLY A 10 -1.25 -9.38 6.97
N LYS A 11 -0.46 -8.72 7.84
CA LYS A 11 -0.60 -7.28 8.13
C LYS A 11 0.62 -6.52 7.64
N ILE A 12 0.41 -5.35 7.03
CA ILE A 12 1.51 -4.43 6.71
C ILE A 12 2.12 -3.93 8.02
N LYS A 13 3.41 -4.17 8.21
CA LYS A 13 4.18 -3.70 9.39
C LYS A 13 4.99 -2.45 9.10
N LYS A 14 5.51 -2.32 7.89
CA LYS A 14 6.36 -1.20 7.52
C LYS A 14 6.31 -0.99 6.01
N ILE A 15 6.40 0.27 5.60
CA ILE A 15 6.62 0.65 4.21
C ILE A 15 7.94 1.41 4.19
N VAL A 16 8.86 0.97 3.34
CA VAL A 16 10.17 1.61 3.16
C VAL A 16 10.25 2.11 1.73
N LEU A 17 10.37 3.42 1.59
CA LEU A 17 10.71 4.05 0.32
C LEU A 17 12.23 4.22 0.29
N LYS A 18 12.91 3.43 -0.56
CA LYS A 18 14.33 3.60 -0.85
C LYS A 18 14.44 4.41 -2.13
N ASP A 19 14.94 5.63 -2.00
CA ASP A 19 15.21 6.42 -3.19
C ASP A 19 16.49 5.97 -3.89
N LYS A 20 16.50 6.09 -5.21
CA LYS A 20 17.71 5.94 -6.05
C LYS A 20 17.87 7.23 -6.87
N GLY A 21 17.67 8.39 -6.24
CA GLY A 21 17.63 9.70 -6.90
C GLY A 21 16.80 10.73 -6.13
N ARG A 22 16.49 11.86 -6.80
CA ARG A 22 15.78 13.07 -6.31
C ARG A 22 14.70 12.72 -5.29
N ASP A 23 14.87 13.22 -4.07
CA ASP A 23 13.99 12.94 -2.93
C ASP A 23 12.52 13.23 -3.27
N LEU A 24 11.65 12.27 -3.00
CA LEU A 24 10.22 12.53 -2.86
C LEU A 24 10.02 13.65 -1.83
N ASP A 25 9.39 14.74 -2.26
CA ASP A 25 8.91 15.77 -1.34
C ASP A 25 8.13 15.13 -0.19
N ALA A 26 8.39 15.57 1.03
CA ALA A 26 7.91 14.93 2.25
C ALA A 26 6.37 14.79 2.26
N ALA A 27 5.65 15.71 1.62
CA ALA A 27 4.20 15.64 1.46
C ALA A 27 3.77 14.46 0.59
N LYS A 28 4.41 14.27 -0.58
CA LYS A 28 4.13 13.14 -1.49
C LYS A 28 4.47 11.81 -0.85
N ARG A 29 5.54 11.76 -0.06
CA ARG A 29 5.91 10.58 0.73
C ARG A 29 4.79 10.20 1.71
N LYS A 30 4.31 11.17 2.49
CA LYS A 30 3.24 10.96 3.47
C LYS A 30 1.92 10.56 2.81
N GLU A 31 1.62 11.13 1.64
CA GLU A 31 0.46 10.76 0.84
C GLU A 31 0.54 9.31 0.35
N PHE A 32 1.69 8.89 -0.18
CA PHE A 32 1.93 7.50 -0.58
C PHE A 32 1.79 6.53 0.60
N GLU A 33 2.44 6.84 1.73
CA GLU A 33 2.35 6.02 2.94
C GLU A 33 0.90 5.93 3.44
N GLY A 34 0.14 7.03 3.39
CA GLY A 34 -1.29 7.04 3.72
C GLY A 34 -2.12 6.17 2.78
N PHE A 35 -1.88 6.27 1.47
CA PHE A 35 -2.58 5.48 0.45
C PHE A 35 -2.36 3.97 0.64
N VAL A 36 -1.09 3.55 0.78
CA VAL A 36 -0.75 2.13 0.94
C VAL A 36 -1.30 1.58 2.25
N ASN A 37 -1.27 2.36 3.34
CA ASN A 37 -1.85 1.94 4.61
C ASN A 37 -3.38 1.78 4.53
N PHE A 38 -4.07 2.68 3.83
CA PHE A 38 -5.53 2.59 3.68
C PHE A 38 -5.95 1.33 2.92
N TYR A 39 -5.21 0.97 1.86
CA TYR A 39 -5.48 -0.24 1.07
C TYR A 39 -4.69 -1.47 1.54
N ALA A 40 -4.10 -1.42 2.75
CA ALA A 40 -3.20 -2.47 3.22
C ALA A 40 -3.84 -3.86 3.18
N THR A 41 -5.05 -3.98 3.71
CA THR A 41 -5.81 -5.23 3.73
C THR A 41 -6.16 -5.69 2.32
N ASP A 42 -6.74 -4.82 1.49
CA ASP A 42 -7.10 -5.12 0.09
C ASP A 42 -5.90 -5.61 -0.73
N ILE A 43 -4.72 -5.02 -0.54
CA ILE A 43 -3.48 -5.42 -1.23
C ILE A 43 -3.10 -6.86 -0.84
N VAL A 44 -3.09 -7.16 0.46
CA VAL A 44 -2.73 -8.50 0.97
C VAL A 44 -3.71 -9.55 0.49
N GLU A 45 -5.01 -9.27 0.58
CA GLU A 45 -6.05 -10.21 0.13
C GLU A 45 -5.91 -10.53 -1.35
N LYS A 46 -5.66 -9.53 -2.20
CA LYS A 46 -5.42 -9.75 -3.63
C LYS A 46 -4.18 -10.57 -3.91
N TRP A 47 -3.10 -10.38 -3.15
CA TRP A 47 -1.90 -11.20 -3.28
C TRP A 47 -2.16 -12.64 -2.86
N VAL A 48 -2.90 -12.87 -1.78
CA VAL A 48 -3.30 -14.22 -1.38
C VAL A 48 -4.16 -14.87 -2.47
N ASP A 49 -5.18 -14.16 -2.95
CA ASP A 49 -6.07 -14.68 -3.99
C ASP A 49 -5.33 -15.01 -5.29
N TYR A 50 -4.37 -14.17 -5.71
CA TYR A 50 -3.59 -14.41 -6.92
C TYR A 50 -2.47 -15.45 -6.75
N PHE A 51 -1.56 -15.24 -5.79
CA PHE A 51 -0.35 -16.06 -5.68
C PHE A 51 -0.61 -17.40 -5.01
N VAL A 52 -1.47 -17.44 -3.99
CA VAL A 52 -1.76 -18.66 -3.22
C VAL A 52 -2.94 -19.40 -3.83
N LYS A 53 -4.08 -18.74 -4.01
CA LYS A 53 -5.31 -19.39 -4.48
C LYS A 53 -5.42 -19.53 -6.00
N LYS A 54 -4.47 -18.95 -6.77
CA LYS A 54 -4.45 -18.96 -8.24
C LYS A 54 -5.75 -18.46 -8.88
N LYS A 55 -6.45 -17.54 -8.21
CA LYS A 55 -7.66 -16.92 -8.75
C LYS A 55 -7.30 -15.89 -9.81
N HIS A 56 -8.17 -15.75 -10.80
CA HIS A 56 -8.11 -14.60 -11.70
C HIS A 56 -8.51 -13.35 -10.91
N ILE A 57 -7.69 -12.30 -10.98
CA ILE A 57 -7.97 -11.01 -10.33
C ILE A 57 -8.05 -9.90 -11.37
N THR A 58 -9.04 -9.02 -11.23
CA THR A 58 -9.17 -7.83 -12.09
C THR A 58 -8.44 -6.65 -11.44
N PRO A 59 -7.62 -5.90 -12.18
CA PRO A 59 -7.03 -4.67 -11.68
C PRO A 59 -8.09 -3.66 -11.21
N LYS A 60 -7.84 -3.00 -10.08
CA LYS A 60 -8.68 -1.90 -9.58
C LYS A 60 -7.96 -0.58 -9.86
N HIS A 61 -8.59 0.28 -10.66
CA HIS A 61 -8.09 1.64 -10.89
C HIS A 61 -8.66 2.60 -9.85
N ILE A 62 -7.81 3.39 -9.20
CA ILE A 62 -8.21 4.31 -8.12
C ILE A 62 -7.82 5.72 -8.54
N THR A 63 -8.81 6.56 -8.79
CA THR A 63 -8.65 7.98 -9.17
C THR A 63 -9.10 8.94 -8.07
N GLN A 64 -9.75 8.40 -7.04
CA GLN A 64 -10.29 9.19 -5.94
C GLN A 64 -9.25 9.41 -4.85
N ARG A 65 -9.30 10.58 -4.23
CA ARG A 65 -8.44 10.91 -3.09
C ARG A 65 -8.83 10.05 -1.89
N VAL A 66 -7.84 9.40 -1.29
CA VAL A 66 -8.04 8.63 -0.07
C VAL A 66 -8.11 9.61 1.11
N ARG A 67 -9.27 9.67 1.78
CA ARG A 67 -9.39 10.35 3.07
C ARG A 67 -9.07 9.34 4.16
N ASN A 68 -7.90 9.47 4.77
CA ASN A 68 -7.54 8.69 5.93
C ASN A 68 -8.32 9.24 7.14
N VAL A 69 -9.57 8.81 7.32
CA VAL A 69 -10.31 9.09 8.55
C VAL A 69 -9.64 8.27 9.63
N ARG A 70 -8.81 8.90 10.45
CA ARG A 70 -8.42 8.32 11.73
C ARG A 70 -9.70 8.12 12.52
N THR A 71 -10.32 6.95 12.43
CA THR A 71 -11.26 6.49 13.44
C THR A 71 -10.41 6.21 14.67
N ILE A 72 -10.21 7.25 15.47
CA ILE A 72 -9.91 7.12 16.89
C ILE A 72 -11.25 6.77 17.52
N GLY A 73 -11.33 5.55 18.06
CA GLY A 73 -12.47 5.01 18.79
C GLY A 73 -12.07 3.67 19.36
#